data_AF-A0AAW3MUW1-F1
#
_entry.id   AF-A0AAW3MUW1-F1
#
_cell.length_a   1.000
_cell.length_b   1.000
_cell.length_c   1.000
_cell.angle_alpha   90.00
_cell.angle_beta   90.00
_cell.angle_gamma   90.00
#
_symmetry.space_group_name_H-M   'P 1'
#
loop_
_entity.id
_entity.type
_entity.pdbx_description
1 polymer ?
#
loop_
_entity_poly.entity_id
_entity_poly.type
_entity_poly.pdbx_seq_one_letter_code
_entity_poly.pdbx_strand_id
1 'polypeptide(L)'
;MKLKSSYPDVIVNAFKSVQAWKSLSMVLIGILIFETITLGWVASHQTALLIPQHLPRDKGAIKVDLGSPFSPDYLTAVAKGDAYSLLNWTPDSIDQQYGMFMSRLTPALYDAQREVLLAEVKSHRDEGLTQSFYVTRSFVKDNEVTLRGILVRATGGREIFRGPAAYTLTYTDSGGGVLLVSGVRQPSDSETTATEAAAKAASARAAAEAAQSSK
;
A
#
# COMPACT_ATOMS: atom_id res chain seq x y z
N MET A 1 56.37 34.29 -7.00
CA MET A 1 55.21 34.56 -7.90
C MET A 1 54.40 35.70 -7.30
N LYS A 2 54.33 36.86 -7.98
CA LYS A 2 53.51 38.00 -7.52
C LYS A 2 52.19 37.98 -8.28
N LEU A 3 51.08 37.78 -7.57
CA LEU A 3 49.74 37.90 -8.14
C LEU A 3 49.48 39.38 -8.47
N LYS A 4 49.62 39.76 -9.74
CA LYS A 4 49.23 41.08 -10.28
C LYS A 4 47.73 41.07 -10.54
N SER A 5 46.92 41.21 -9.50
CA SER A 5 45.53 41.65 -9.65
C SER A 5 45.42 43.03 -9.02
N SER A 6 44.99 44.02 -9.79
CA SER A 6 44.72 45.36 -9.24
C SER A 6 43.62 45.23 -8.19
N TYR A 7 43.77 45.87 -7.02
CA TYR A 7 42.76 45.88 -5.96
C TYR A 7 41.32 46.16 -6.47
N PRO A 8 41.08 47.11 -7.39
CA PRO A 8 39.75 47.29 -8.01
C PRO A 8 39.24 46.07 -8.79
N ASP A 9 40.10 45.29 -9.44
CA ASP A 9 39.69 44.09 -10.17
C ASP A 9 39.18 43.00 -9.21
N VAL A 10 39.79 42.89 -8.03
CA VAL A 10 39.36 41.93 -6.99
C VAL A 10 37.96 42.28 -6.49
N ILE A 11 37.67 43.57 -6.29
CA ILE A 11 36.35 44.04 -5.84
C ILE A 11 35.30 43.81 -6.93
N VAL A 12 35.58 44.19 -8.19
CA VAL A 12 34.66 43.98 -9.32
C VAL A 12 34.36 42.49 -9.53
N ASN A 13 35.38 41.63 -9.39
CA ASN A 13 35.20 40.19 -9.52
C ASN A 13 34.39 39.60 -8.35
N ALA A 14 34.55 40.13 -7.13
CA ALA A 14 33.72 39.74 -5.99
C ALA A 14 32.24 40.10 -6.19
N PHE A 15 31.93 41.30 -6.71
CA PHE A 15 30.55 41.68 -7.03
C PHE A 15 29.94 40.81 -8.13
N LYS A 16 30.69 40.51 -9.19
CA LYS A 16 30.26 39.59 -10.26
C LYS A 16 30.00 38.17 -9.73
N SER A 17 30.86 37.68 -8.83
CA SER A 17 30.68 36.38 -8.18
C SER A 17 29.40 36.36 -7.34
N VAL A 18 29.17 37.36 -6.49
CA VAL A 18 27.95 37.44 -5.66
C VAL A 18 26.69 37.54 -6.54
N GLN A 19 26.75 38.29 -7.64
CA GLN A 19 25.65 38.39 -8.59
C GLN A 19 25.40 37.05 -9.31
N ALA A 20 26.46 36.35 -9.71
CA ALA A 20 26.35 35.01 -10.32
C ALA A 20 25.73 33.98 -9.37
N TRP A 21 26.11 34.00 -8.08
CA TRP A 21 25.50 33.14 -7.07
C TRP A 21 24.02 33.45 -6.87
N LYS A 22 23.64 34.73 -6.83
CA LYS A 22 22.22 35.12 -6.74
C LYS A 22 21.41 34.67 -7.95
N SER A 23 21.93 34.82 -9.17
CA SER A 23 21.26 34.35 -10.38
C SER A 23 21.14 32.83 -10.41
N LEU A 24 22.21 32.11 -10.02
CA LEU A 24 22.21 30.65 -9.96
C LEU A 24 21.17 30.14 -8.97
N SER A 25 21.09 30.74 -7.78
CA SER A 25 20.08 30.39 -6.77
C SER A 25 18.64 30.65 -7.27
N MET A 26 18.39 31.77 -7.95
CA MET A 26 17.05 32.03 -8.53
C MET A 26 16.68 30.98 -9.58
N VAL A 27 17.61 30.59 -10.45
CA VAL A 27 17.37 29.56 -11.48
C VAL A 27 17.08 28.21 -10.82
N LEU A 28 17.85 27.82 -9.80
CA LEU A 28 17.61 26.59 -9.03
C LEU A 28 16.24 26.58 -8.34
N ILE A 29 15.84 27.69 -7.71
CA ILE A 29 14.50 27.81 -7.12
C ILE A 29 13.43 27.66 -8.19
N GLY A 30 13.60 28.29 -9.36
CA GLY A 30 12.68 28.15 -10.49
C GLY A 30 12.54 26.70 -10.97
N ILE A 31 13.66 25.99 -11.10
CA ILE A 31 13.68 24.56 -11.49
C ILE A 31 12.95 23.71 -10.44
N LEU A 32 13.22 23.90 -9.15
CA LEU A 32 12.57 23.15 -8.07
C LEU A 32 11.06 23.41 -8.02
N ILE A 33 10.62 24.65 -8.20
CA ILE A 33 9.18 24.97 -8.25
C ILE A 33 8.53 24.29 -9.47
N PHE A 34 9.18 24.38 -10.63
CA PHE A 34 8.69 23.73 -11.86
C PHE A 34 8.60 22.20 -11.70
N GLU A 35 9.60 21.57 -11.10
CA GLU A 35 9.63 20.13 -10.82
C GLU A 35 8.51 19.72 -9.87
N THR A 36 8.30 20.46 -8.77
CA THR A 36 7.21 20.19 -7.83
C THR A 36 5.83 20.27 -8.50
N ILE A 37 5.61 21.28 -9.35
CA ILE A 37 4.34 21.46 -10.08
C ILE A 37 4.16 20.33 -11.11
N THR A 38 5.20 20.01 -11.89
CA THR A 38 5.11 18.95 -12.90
C THR A 38 4.91 17.58 -12.26
N LEU A 39 5.57 17.27 -11.14
CA LEU A 39 5.33 16.05 -10.38
C LEU A 39 3.89 15.98 -9.86
N GLY A 40 3.34 17.07 -9.31
CA GLY A 40 1.95 17.11 -8.86
C GLY A 40 0.95 16.91 -10.01
N TRP A 41 1.24 17.47 -11.19
CA TRP A 41 0.43 17.27 -12.39
C TRP A 41 0.52 15.83 -12.90
N VAL A 42 1.72 15.26 -12.99
CA VAL A 42 1.92 13.86 -13.40
C VAL A 42 1.25 12.91 -12.40
N ALA A 43 1.41 13.12 -11.10
CA ALA A 43 0.78 12.30 -10.06
C ALA A 43 -0.76 12.31 -10.16
N SER A 44 -1.36 13.45 -10.53
CA SER A 44 -2.82 13.56 -10.71
C SER A 44 -3.32 13.03 -12.07
N HIS A 45 -2.44 12.84 -13.05
CA HIS A 45 -2.80 12.41 -14.42
C HIS A 45 -2.20 11.05 -14.82
N GLN A 46 -1.48 10.37 -13.94
CA GLN A 46 -1.05 8.99 -14.16
C GLN A 46 -2.26 8.06 -14.03
N THR A 47 -2.99 7.90 -15.13
CA THR A 47 -3.88 6.74 -15.31
C THR A 47 -3.03 5.48 -15.33
N ALA A 48 -3.24 4.58 -14.37
CA ALA A 48 -2.65 3.25 -14.35
C ALA A 48 -3.07 2.50 -15.62
N LEU A 49 -2.19 2.51 -16.63
CA LEU A 49 -2.42 1.88 -17.91
C LEU A 49 -2.05 0.40 -17.80
N LEU A 50 -3.02 -0.43 -17.42
CA LEU A 50 -2.91 -1.87 -17.65
C LEU A 50 -3.08 -2.07 -19.16
N ILE A 51 -2.02 -2.50 -19.86
CA ILE A 51 -2.10 -2.98 -21.24
C ILE A 51 -2.18 -4.51 -21.16
N PRO A 52 -3.36 -5.13 -21.29
CA PRO A 52 -3.45 -6.58 -21.47
C PRO A 52 -2.75 -6.95 -22.77
N GLN A 53 -2.00 -8.06 -22.80
CA GLN A 53 -1.14 -8.45 -23.93
C GLN A 53 -1.87 -8.75 -25.27
N HIS A 54 -3.18 -8.47 -25.39
CA HIS A 54 -3.98 -8.79 -26.58
C HIS A 54 -4.97 -7.69 -27.01
N LEU A 55 -4.86 -6.47 -26.48
CA LEU A 55 -5.71 -5.36 -26.90
C LEU A 55 -5.10 -4.65 -28.13
N PRO A 56 -5.87 -4.47 -29.24
CA PRO A 56 -5.39 -3.75 -30.42
C PRO A 56 -4.90 -2.35 -30.04
N ARG A 57 -3.70 -1.98 -30.51
CA ARG A 57 -3.03 -0.68 -30.27
C ARG A 57 -3.87 0.54 -30.69
N ASP A 58 -4.93 0.28 -31.44
CA ASP A 58 -5.75 1.21 -32.19
C ASP A 58 -6.97 1.73 -31.40
N LYS A 59 -7.20 1.29 -30.16
CA LYS A 59 -8.35 1.72 -29.34
C LYS A 59 -8.08 2.81 -28.29
N GLY A 60 -6.90 3.43 -28.29
CA GLY A 60 -6.57 4.52 -27.36
C GLY A 60 -6.46 4.07 -25.90
N ALA A 61 -6.10 4.99 -25.02
CA ALA A 61 -6.00 4.71 -23.59
C ALA A 61 -7.39 4.35 -23.03
N ILE A 62 -7.58 3.10 -22.63
CA ILE A 62 -8.76 2.70 -21.88
C ILE A 62 -8.59 3.30 -20.49
N LYS A 63 -9.41 4.31 -20.16
CA LYS A 63 -9.62 4.70 -18.77
C LYS A 63 -10.29 3.52 -18.08
N VAL A 64 -9.52 2.80 -17.26
CA VAL A 64 -10.10 1.84 -16.32
C VAL A 64 -10.67 2.67 -15.18
N ASP A 65 -11.89 3.17 -15.37
CA ASP A 65 -12.73 3.53 -14.24
C ASP A 65 -13.11 2.21 -13.59
N LEU A 66 -12.45 1.88 -12.47
CA LEU A 66 -12.74 0.65 -11.75
C LEU A 66 -14.17 0.63 -11.20
N GLY A 67 -14.87 1.77 -11.24
CA GLY A 67 -16.21 1.93 -10.73
C GLY A 67 -16.24 1.78 -9.22
N SER A 68 -17.02 2.63 -8.55
CA SER A 68 -17.51 2.28 -7.22
C SER A 68 -18.82 1.49 -7.40
N PRO A 69 -18.96 0.29 -6.82
CA PRO A 69 -18.01 -0.40 -5.94
C PRO A 69 -16.94 -1.19 -6.71
N PHE A 70 -15.73 -1.30 -6.13
CA PHE A 70 -14.66 -2.15 -6.65
C PHE A 70 -15.13 -3.62 -6.73
N SER A 71 -14.64 -4.36 -7.74
CA SER A 71 -15.01 -5.77 -7.85
C SER A 71 -14.54 -6.57 -6.62
N PRO A 72 -15.36 -7.49 -6.09
CA PRO A 72 -14.98 -8.32 -4.96
C PRO A 72 -13.68 -9.12 -5.18
N ASP A 73 -13.44 -9.55 -6.42
CA ASP A 73 -12.22 -10.27 -6.79
C ASP A 73 -10.97 -9.38 -6.71
N TYR A 74 -11.08 -8.12 -7.14
CA TYR A 74 -10.01 -7.14 -7.03
C TYR A 74 -9.68 -6.84 -5.57
N LEU A 75 -10.71 -6.55 -4.75
CA LEU A 75 -10.55 -6.32 -3.32
C LEU A 75 -9.89 -7.51 -2.63
N THR A 76 -10.31 -8.73 -2.98
CA THR A 76 -9.70 -9.96 -2.45
C THR A 76 -8.23 -10.10 -2.84
N ALA A 77 -7.86 -9.79 -4.09
CA ALA A 77 -6.49 -9.86 -4.55
C ALA A 77 -5.59 -8.85 -3.83
N VAL A 78 -6.06 -7.60 -3.70
CA VAL A 78 -5.36 -6.54 -2.94
C VAL A 78 -5.20 -6.95 -1.47
N ALA A 79 -6.26 -7.44 -0.84
CA ALA A 79 -6.22 -7.91 0.54
C ALA A 79 -5.24 -9.05 0.78
N LYS A 80 -5.14 -10.01 -0.14
CA LYS A 80 -4.14 -11.08 -0.05
C LYS A 80 -2.71 -10.53 -0.13
N GLY A 81 -2.47 -9.53 -0.98
CA GLY A 81 -1.17 -8.87 -1.08
C GLY A 81 -0.80 -8.11 0.20
N ASP A 82 -1.71 -7.28 0.72
CA ASP A 82 -1.46 -6.51 1.94
C ASP A 82 -1.30 -7.45 3.16
N ALA A 83 -2.12 -8.50 3.26
CA ALA A 83 -1.99 -9.52 4.31
C ALA A 83 -0.70 -10.34 4.18
N TYR A 84 -0.19 -10.54 2.96
CA TYR A 84 1.11 -11.19 2.77
C TYR A 84 2.21 -10.36 3.44
N SER A 85 2.27 -9.06 3.15
CA SER A 85 3.25 -8.16 3.76
C SER A 85 3.09 -8.01 5.27
N LEU A 86 1.87 -8.09 5.81
CA LEU A 86 1.67 -8.02 7.25
C LEU A 86 1.99 -9.34 7.99
N LEU A 87 1.68 -10.48 7.38
CA LEU A 87 1.60 -11.76 8.10
C LEU A 87 2.61 -12.83 7.66
N ASN A 88 3.42 -12.57 6.64
CA ASN A 88 4.42 -13.52 6.13
C ASN A 88 5.82 -12.90 6.16
N TRP A 89 6.58 -13.21 7.21
CA TRP A 89 7.90 -12.63 7.45
C TRP A 89 8.79 -13.55 8.29
N THR A 90 10.08 -13.28 8.21
CA THR A 90 11.15 -13.85 9.02
C THR A 90 11.91 -12.73 9.74
N PRO A 91 12.74 -13.00 10.76
CA PRO A 91 13.52 -11.96 11.43
C PRO A 91 14.37 -11.11 10.48
N ASP A 92 14.80 -11.70 9.36
CA ASP A 92 15.62 -11.01 8.35
C ASP A 92 14.81 -10.15 7.38
N SER A 93 13.51 -10.43 7.20
CA SER A 93 12.64 -9.77 6.22
C SER A 93 11.55 -8.89 6.83
N ILE A 94 11.36 -8.94 8.15
CA ILE A 94 10.27 -8.28 8.86
C ILE A 94 10.25 -6.76 8.65
N ASP A 95 11.42 -6.11 8.64
CA ASP A 95 11.54 -4.66 8.40
C ASP A 95 10.98 -4.27 7.01
N GLN A 96 11.34 -5.05 5.98
CA GLN A 96 10.88 -4.80 4.61
C GLN A 96 9.38 -5.08 4.47
N GLN A 97 8.90 -6.18 5.04
CA GLN A 97 7.50 -6.60 4.94
C GLN A 97 6.56 -5.61 5.64
N TYR A 98 6.89 -5.22 6.88
CA TYR A 98 6.13 -4.19 7.59
C TYR A 98 6.27 -2.82 6.92
N GLY A 99 7.44 -2.48 6.36
CA GLY A 99 7.63 -1.26 5.58
C GLY A 99 6.69 -1.19 4.37
N MET A 100 6.58 -2.28 3.62
CA MET A 100 5.65 -2.39 2.49
C MET A 100 4.20 -2.24 2.96
N PHE A 101 3.81 -2.91 4.04
CA PHE A 101 2.46 -2.81 4.58
C PHE A 101 2.13 -1.39 5.07
N MET A 102 3.05 -0.76 5.81
CA MET A 102 2.90 0.59 6.31
C MET A 102 2.74 1.62 5.17
N SER A 103 3.39 1.41 4.02
CA SER A 103 3.23 2.28 2.84
C SER A 103 1.83 2.23 2.21
N ARG A 104 1.02 1.21 2.55
CA ARG A 104 -0.34 1.00 2.07
C ARG A 104 -1.40 1.56 3.02
N LEU A 105 -1.01 2.00 4.21
CA LEU A 105 -1.93 2.58 5.19
C LEU A 105 -2.38 3.99 4.76
N THR A 106 -3.59 4.37 5.18
CA THR A 106 -3.98 5.79 5.11
C THR A 106 -3.08 6.63 6.02
N PRO A 107 -2.85 7.93 5.73
CA PRO A 107 -2.03 8.79 6.57
C PRO A 107 -2.47 8.79 8.04
N ALA A 108 -3.78 8.86 8.28
CA ALA A 108 -4.33 8.85 9.64
C ALA A 108 -4.05 7.53 10.38
N LEU A 109 -4.18 6.38 9.70
CA LEU A 109 -3.90 5.08 10.33
C LEU A 109 -2.40 4.86 10.51
N TYR A 110 -1.58 5.31 9.55
CA TYR A 110 -0.12 5.27 9.65
C TYR A 110 0.34 6.01 10.90
N ASP A 111 -0.08 7.26 11.09
CA ASP A 111 0.31 8.06 12.26
C ASP A 111 -0.12 7.42 13.58
N ALA A 112 -1.30 6.78 13.61
CA ALA A 112 -1.81 6.12 14.80
C ALA A 112 -1.11 4.78 15.13
N GLN A 113 -0.66 4.03 14.12
CA GLN A 113 -0.18 2.64 14.30
C GLN A 113 1.32 2.48 14.13
N ARG A 114 2.02 3.46 13.53
CA ARG A 114 3.45 3.35 13.20
C ARG A 114 4.30 2.94 14.39
N GLU A 115 4.15 3.60 15.54
CA GLU A 115 4.97 3.31 16.71
C GLU A 115 4.74 1.90 17.24
N VAL A 116 3.49 1.45 17.26
CA VAL A 116 3.09 0.10 17.68
C VAL A 116 3.71 -0.93 16.75
N LEU A 117 3.54 -0.76 15.43
CA LEU A 117 4.07 -1.67 14.43
C LEU A 117 5.61 -1.75 14.47
N LEU A 118 6.30 -0.61 14.65
CA LEU A 118 7.77 -0.61 14.78
C LEU A 118 8.24 -1.29 16.07
N ALA A 119 7.49 -1.15 17.17
CA ALA A 119 7.78 -1.85 18.41
C ALA A 119 7.58 -3.37 18.28
N GLU A 120 6.51 -3.81 17.61
CA GLU A 120 6.27 -5.21 17.28
C GLU A 120 7.39 -5.79 16.42
N VAL A 121 7.79 -5.08 15.36
CA VAL A 121 8.91 -5.50 14.48
C VAL A 121 10.16 -5.77 15.30
N LYS A 122 10.50 -4.86 16.22
CA LYS A 122 11.67 -5.00 17.08
C LYS A 122 11.54 -6.21 18.01
N SER A 123 10.43 -6.35 18.73
CA SER A 123 10.20 -7.48 19.64
C SER A 123 10.25 -8.82 18.90
N HIS A 124 9.56 -8.93 17.75
CA HIS A 124 9.53 -10.16 16.97
C HIS A 124 10.90 -10.54 16.42
N ARG A 125 11.70 -9.55 16.02
CA ARG A 125 13.08 -9.77 15.59
C ARG A 125 13.98 -10.23 16.73
N ASP A 126 13.90 -9.56 17.88
CA ASP A 126 14.71 -9.88 19.07
C ASP A 126 14.39 -11.31 19.58
N GLU A 127 13.12 -11.74 19.44
CA GLU A 127 12.67 -13.09 19.79
C GLU A 127 12.95 -14.15 18.71
N GLY A 128 13.49 -13.76 17.55
CA GLY A 128 13.76 -14.66 16.43
C GLY A 128 12.50 -15.33 15.89
N LEU A 129 11.35 -14.65 15.98
CA LEU A 129 10.06 -15.16 15.52
C LEU A 129 9.98 -15.18 14.00
N THR A 130 9.35 -16.20 13.46
CA THR A 130 8.88 -16.26 12.07
C THR A 130 7.37 -16.42 12.08
N GLN A 131 6.71 -15.83 11.10
CA GLN A 131 5.27 -15.91 10.95
C GLN A 131 4.90 -16.20 9.50
N SER A 132 3.92 -17.05 9.29
CA SER A 132 3.33 -17.31 7.98
C SER A 132 1.83 -17.49 8.11
N PHE A 133 1.07 -16.93 7.17
CA PHE A 133 -0.38 -16.99 7.15
C PHE A 133 -0.87 -17.53 5.81
N TYR A 134 -1.50 -18.70 5.86
CA TYR A 134 -2.04 -19.40 4.69
C TYR A 134 -3.53 -19.12 4.56
N VAL A 135 -3.90 -18.22 3.65
CA VAL A 135 -5.29 -17.88 3.36
C VAL A 135 -6.03 -19.08 2.77
N THR A 136 -7.12 -19.49 3.40
CA THR A 136 -8.01 -20.57 2.93
C THR A 136 -9.30 -20.03 2.34
N ARG A 137 -9.83 -18.92 2.87
CA ARG A 137 -11.08 -18.29 2.42
C ARG A 137 -11.00 -16.78 2.52
N SER A 138 -11.76 -16.10 1.68
CA SER A 138 -11.95 -14.65 1.69
C SER A 138 -13.43 -14.31 1.58
N PHE A 139 -13.85 -13.31 2.33
CA PHE A 139 -15.20 -12.78 2.29
C PHE A 139 -15.10 -11.28 2.06
N VAL A 140 -15.88 -10.76 1.11
CA VAL A 140 -15.95 -9.33 0.83
C VAL A 140 -17.33 -8.84 1.20
N LYS A 141 -17.38 -7.75 1.96
CA LYS A 141 -18.60 -7.04 2.29
C LYS A 141 -18.31 -5.55 2.19
N ASP A 142 -18.93 -4.88 1.24
CA ASP A 142 -18.67 -3.47 0.94
C ASP A 142 -17.16 -3.25 0.66
N ASN A 143 -16.49 -2.42 1.47
CA ASN A 143 -15.05 -2.17 1.39
C ASN A 143 -14.24 -2.94 2.45
N GLU A 144 -14.85 -3.92 3.12
CA GLU A 144 -14.18 -4.80 4.07
C GLU A 144 -13.89 -6.16 3.42
N VAL A 145 -12.67 -6.64 3.62
CA VAL A 145 -12.24 -7.97 3.21
C VAL A 145 -11.78 -8.75 4.42
N THR A 146 -12.51 -9.81 4.74
CA THR A 146 -12.14 -10.77 5.79
C THR A 146 -11.43 -11.96 5.17
N LEU A 147 -10.16 -12.13 5.51
CA LEU A 147 -9.33 -13.28 5.16
C LEU A 147 -9.31 -14.27 6.32
N ARG A 148 -9.59 -15.54 6.03
CA ARG A 148 -9.44 -16.64 6.99
C ARG A 148 -8.37 -17.59 6.51
N GLY A 149 -7.64 -18.17 7.45
CA GLY A 149 -6.51 -19.00 7.13
C GLY A 149 -5.93 -19.71 8.34
N ILE A 150 -4.78 -20.33 8.12
CA ILE A 150 -3.97 -20.93 9.17
C ILE A 150 -2.76 -20.03 9.42
N LEU A 151 -2.62 -19.55 10.64
CA LEU A 151 -1.45 -18.82 11.11
C LEU A 151 -0.48 -19.81 11.72
N VAL A 152 0.77 -19.75 11.27
CA VAL A 152 1.89 -20.55 11.78
C VAL A 152 2.94 -19.59 12.33
N ARG A 153 3.40 -19.83 13.55
CA ARG A 153 4.53 -19.11 14.15
C ARG A 153 5.58 -20.10 14.60
N ALA A 154 6.84 -19.77 14.37
CA ALA A 154 7.97 -20.53 14.85
C ALA A 154 9.04 -19.61 15.45
N THR A 155 9.87 -20.14 16.34
CA THR A 155 11.09 -19.48 16.82
C THR A 155 12.22 -20.50 16.84
N GLY A 156 13.42 -20.10 16.40
CA GLY A 156 14.59 -20.99 16.37
C GLY A 156 14.37 -22.31 15.61
N GLY A 157 13.51 -22.30 14.57
CA GLY A 157 13.18 -23.49 13.78
C GLY A 157 12.13 -24.43 14.41
N ARG A 158 11.58 -24.09 15.59
CA ARG A 158 10.50 -24.85 16.22
C ARG A 158 9.17 -24.12 16.10
N GLU A 159 8.15 -24.82 15.62
CA GLU A 159 6.77 -24.33 15.61
C GLU A 159 6.26 -24.14 17.05
N ILE A 160 5.82 -22.92 17.36
CA ILE A 160 5.25 -22.55 18.66
C ILE A 160 3.73 -22.42 18.59
N PHE A 161 3.19 -22.13 17.41
CA PHE A 161 1.76 -21.97 17.21
C PHE A 161 1.37 -22.36 15.79
N ARG A 162 0.25 -23.08 15.69
CA ARG A 162 -0.48 -23.32 14.45
C ARG A 162 -1.96 -23.34 14.77
N GLY A 163 -2.71 -22.42 14.18
CA GLY A 163 -4.13 -22.33 14.45
C GLY A 163 -4.89 -21.53 13.41
N PRO A 164 -6.22 -21.66 13.38
CA PRO A 164 -7.04 -20.80 12.54
C PRO A 164 -6.94 -19.35 13.01
N ALA A 165 -6.84 -18.43 12.06
CA ALA A 165 -6.90 -17.00 12.32
C ALA A 165 -7.73 -16.32 11.22
N ALA A 166 -8.32 -15.19 11.57
CA ALA A 166 -9.09 -14.35 10.67
C ALA A 166 -8.59 -12.90 10.79
N TYR A 167 -8.50 -12.20 9.67
CA TYR A 167 -8.09 -10.80 9.61
C TYR A 167 -9.06 -10.06 8.70
N THR A 168 -9.57 -8.92 9.15
CA THR A 168 -10.42 -8.05 8.35
C THR A 168 -9.66 -6.77 8.04
N LEU A 169 -9.56 -6.47 6.75
CA LEU A 169 -8.93 -5.28 6.19
C LEU A 169 -10.03 -4.39 5.65
N THR A 170 -10.04 -3.13 6.07
CA THR A 170 -10.97 -2.11 5.56
C THR A 170 -10.22 -1.21 4.61
N TYR A 171 -10.85 -0.92 3.46
CA TYR A 171 -10.25 -0.13 2.39
C TYR A 171 -10.94 1.21 2.20
N THR A 172 -10.16 2.20 1.79
CA THR A 172 -10.66 3.47 1.25
C THR A 172 -10.00 3.74 -0.09
N ASP A 173 -10.74 4.37 -1.00
CA ASP A 173 -10.19 4.86 -2.25
C ASP A 173 -9.38 6.14 -1.99
N SER A 174 -8.16 6.19 -2.51
CA SER A 174 -7.29 7.38 -2.48
C SER A 174 -7.30 8.15 -3.80
N GLY A 175 -8.09 7.68 -4.78
CA GLY A 175 -8.14 8.18 -6.14
C GLY A 175 -7.24 7.36 -7.08
N GLY A 176 -7.51 7.44 -8.39
CA GLY A 176 -6.68 6.79 -9.41
C GLY A 176 -6.70 5.26 -9.39
N GLY A 177 -7.67 4.64 -8.69
CA GLY A 177 -7.75 3.19 -8.54
C GLY A 177 -6.81 2.61 -7.48
N VAL A 178 -6.21 3.47 -6.64
CA VAL A 178 -5.33 3.03 -5.55
C VAL A 178 -6.14 2.92 -4.26
N LEU A 179 -6.29 1.68 -3.79
CA LEU A 179 -6.86 1.40 -2.48
C LEU A 179 -5.81 1.56 -1.39
N LEU A 180 -6.16 2.22 -0.30
CA LEU A 180 -5.36 2.27 0.93
C LEU A 180 -6.09 1.55 2.07
N VAL A 181 -5.31 0.94 2.96
CA VAL A 181 -5.83 0.27 4.15
C VAL A 181 -6.19 1.34 5.17
N SER A 182 -7.48 1.44 5.48
CA SER A 182 -8.03 2.36 6.49
C SER A 182 -8.28 1.69 7.83
N GLY A 183 -8.26 0.36 7.89
CA GLY A 183 -8.41 -0.39 9.14
C GLY A 183 -7.90 -1.83 9.03
N VAL A 184 -7.37 -2.33 10.14
CA VAL A 184 -6.99 -3.74 10.32
C VAL A 184 -7.57 -4.21 11.63
N ARG A 185 -8.32 -5.32 11.61
CA ARG A 185 -8.80 -5.95 12.84
C ARG A 185 -8.71 -7.46 12.75
N GLN A 186 -8.39 -8.09 13.87
CA GLN A 186 -8.55 -9.53 14.05
C GLN A 186 -9.92 -9.76 14.70
N PRO A 187 -10.96 -10.16 13.93
CA PRO A 187 -12.28 -10.45 14.51
C PRO A 187 -12.18 -11.56 15.56
N SER A 188 -13.01 -11.46 16.59
CA SER A 188 -13.14 -12.51 17.60
C SER A 188 -13.76 -13.78 17.01
N ASP A 189 -13.65 -14.90 17.73
CA ASP A 189 -14.22 -16.18 17.31
C ASP A 189 -15.74 -16.10 17.09
N SER A 190 -16.44 -15.27 17.87
CA SER A 190 -17.90 -15.05 17.74
C SER A 190 -18.27 -14.30 16.46
N GLU A 191 -17.54 -13.23 16.11
CA GLU A 191 -17.76 -12.46 14.88
C GLU A 191 -17.48 -13.29 13.63
N THR A 192 -16.47 -14.15 13.73
CA THR A 192 -16.05 -15.03 12.65
C THR A 192 -17.16 -16.02 12.27
N THR A 193 -17.83 -16.60 13.28
CA THR A 193 -18.91 -17.57 13.10
C THR A 193 -20.17 -16.92 12.50
N ALA A 194 -20.48 -15.68 12.92
CA ALA A 194 -21.61 -14.92 12.38
C ALA A 194 -21.42 -14.55 10.90
N THR A 195 -20.19 -14.18 10.51
CA THR A 195 -19.85 -13.84 9.13
C THR A 195 -20.00 -15.05 8.21
N GLU A 196 -19.64 -16.26 8.68
CA GLU A 196 -19.86 -17.50 7.91
C GLU A 196 -21.33 -17.84 7.70
N ALA A 197 -22.14 -17.70 8.74
CA ALA A 197 -23.58 -17.95 8.64
C ALA A 197 -24.21 -16.99 7.61
N ALA A 198 -23.82 -15.72 7.63
CA ALA A 198 -24.28 -14.72 6.67
C ALA A 198 -23.83 -15.02 5.23
N ALA A 199 -22.55 -15.37 5.03
CA ALA A 199 -22.03 -15.71 3.71
C ALA A 199 -22.68 -16.98 3.13
N LYS A 200 -22.91 -18.00 3.96
CA LYS A 200 -23.59 -19.24 3.56
C LYS A 200 -25.07 -19.00 3.25
N ALA A 201 -25.74 -18.11 3.98
CA ALA A 201 -27.11 -17.71 3.68
C ALA A 201 -27.21 -16.91 2.37
N ALA A 202 -26.25 -16.02 2.10
CA ALA A 202 -26.20 -15.25 0.86
C ALA A 202 -25.98 -16.15 -0.37
N SER A 203 -25.05 -17.11 -0.30
CA SER A 203 -24.81 -18.04 -1.41
C SER A 203 -25.99 -18.99 -1.63
N ALA A 204 -26.67 -19.43 -0.56
CA ALA A 204 -27.89 -20.24 -0.67
C ALA A 204 -29.04 -19.46 -1.34
N ARG A 205 -29.20 -18.17 -1.03
CA ARG A 205 -30.20 -17.30 -1.68
C ARG A 205 -29.89 -17.08 -3.15
N ALA A 206 -28.64 -16.75 -3.49
CA ALA A 206 -28.22 -16.59 -4.88
C ALA A 206 -28.44 -17.86 -5.71
N ALA A 207 -28.18 -19.04 -5.14
CA ALA A 207 -28.45 -20.32 -5.80
C ALA A 207 -29.95 -20.59 -6.00
N ALA A 208 -30.80 -20.21 -5.03
CA ALA A 208 -32.25 -20.36 -5.13
C ALA A 208 -32.86 -19.43 -6.20
N GLU A 209 -32.40 -18.19 -6.27
CA GLU A 209 -32.83 -17.21 -7.29
C GLU A 209 -32.41 -17.64 -8.70
N ALA A 210 -31.18 -18.15 -8.86
CA ALA A 210 -30.71 -18.69 -10.15
C ALA A 210 -31.54 -19.90 -10.62
N ALA A 211 -32.01 -20.75 -9.70
CA ALA A 211 -32.88 -21.89 -10.01
C ALA A 211 -34.32 -21.50 -10.38
N GLN A 212 -34.77 -20.30 -9.99
CA GLN A 212 -36.08 -19.77 -10.37
C GLN A 212 -36.07 -19.06 -11.73
N SER A 213 -34.93 -18.48 -12.13
CA SER A 213 -34.78 -17.81 -13.43
C SER A 213 -34.59 -18.77 -14.62
N SER A 214 -34.40 -20.08 -14.39
CA SER A 214 -34.18 -21.08 -15.44
C SER A 214 -35.44 -21.91 -15.79
N LYS A 215 -36.60 -21.54 -15.24
CA LYS A 215 -37.92 -22.07 -15.59
C LYS A 215 -38.73 -21.03 -16.35
#